data_AF-A0A2V5S4A2-F1
#
_entry.id   AF-A0A2V5S4A2-F1
#
_cell.length_a   1.000
_cell.length_b   1.000
_cell.length_c   1.000
_cell.angle_alpha   90.00
_cell.angle_beta   90.00
_cell.angle_gamma   90.00
#
_symmetry.space_group_name_H-M   'P 1'
#
loop_
_entity.id
_entity.type
_entity.pdbx_description
1 polymer ?
#
loop_
_entity_poly.entity_id
_entity_poly.type
_entity_poly.pdbx_seq_one_letter_code
_entity_poly.pdbx_strand_id
1 'polypeptide(L)'
;MQIVHCRLEIASSRLRRGIAQFAILNLQFAIGICAQAQGNSSLSESKNESAAHPATAEALLQENEQLQKQLSIAQESLKALTSSLAESNADAEELRRKYSDLELRMEALGLASANKDRAKLEQRLLAAVSDLQLAQKERADYRDQMLRLNEAVLCYLKTSQAGDAKVRMDLEAQLRSINTLITKSTGAPDQPEPGLMDGSVISVKEEWSFVVGNLGGKQGVKIGMPMRVMRDDRRIATLRVVDVRQKICGAVIQEMDSNKEKIRVGDRLQVDAQPNVSLK
;
A
#
# COMPACT_ATOMS: atom_id res chain seq x y z
N MET A 1 -8.99 26.38 5.92
CA MET A 1 -9.12 25.18 5.07
C MET A 1 -10.57 24.98 4.56
N GLN A 2 -11.27 26.04 4.13
CA GLN A 2 -12.69 25.96 3.68
C GLN A 2 -12.92 26.44 2.23
N ILE A 3 -11.89 26.96 1.56
CA ILE A 3 -12.03 27.55 0.22
C ILE A 3 -11.88 26.48 -0.89
N VAL A 4 -11.28 25.33 -0.59
CA VAL A 4 -11.02 24.27 -1.59
C VAL A 4 -12.26 23.39 -1.83
N HIS A 5 -13.15 23.28 -0.85
CA HIS A 5 -14.35 22.43 -0.94
C HIS A 5 -15.46 23.05 -1.84
N CYS A 6 -15.60 24.38 -1.85
CA CYS A 6 -16.58 25.06 -2.71
C CYS A 6 -16.23 25.03 -4.21
N ARG A 7 -14.96 24.84 -4.58
CA ARG A 7 -14.56 24.80 -6.00
C ARG A 7 -14.87 23.46 -6.68
N LEU A 8 -15.03 22.38 -5.92
CA LEU A 8 -15.27 21.06 -6.49
C LEU A 8 -16.76 20.82 -6.82
N GLU A 9 -17.69 21.39 -6.07
CA GLU A 9 -19.13 21.25 -6.34
C GLU A 9 -19.57 22.02 -7.59
N ILE A 10 -18.98 23.19 -7.85
CA ILE A 10 -19.33 24.02 -9.03
C ILE A 10 -18.89 23.35 -10.35
N ALA A 11 -17.86 22.50 -10.33
CA ALA A 11 -17.39 21.77 -11.52
C ALA A 11 -18.33 20.61 -11.91
N SER A 12 -18.89 19.91 -10.92
CA SER A 12 -19.77 18.75 -11.17
C SER A 12 -21.15 19.11 -11.76
N SER A 13 -21.63 20.33 -11.48
CA SER A 13 -22.94 20.81 -11.97
C SER A 13 -22.91 21.35 -13.40
N ARG A 14 -21.73 21.79 -13.89
CA ARG A 14 -21.56 22.21 -15.30
C ARG A 14 -21.44 21.03 -16.26
N LEU A 15 -20.87 19.90 -15.81
CA LEU A 15 -20.68 18.72 -16.64
C LEU A 15 -22.00 17.97 -16.93
N ARG A 16 -22.96 17.99 -15.99
CA ARG A 16 -24.28 17.37 -16.20
C ARG A 16 -25.18 18.14 -17.18
N ARG A 17 -25.03 19.47 -17.30
CA ARG A 17 -25.80 20.26 -18.29
C ARG A 17 -25.29 20.06 -19.71
N GLY A 18 -23.98 19.87 -19.90
CA GLY A 18 -23.39 19.58 -21.21
C GLY A 18 -23.87 18.26 -21.80
N ILE A 19 -23.95 17.19 -20.99
CA ILE A 19 -24.38 15.86 -21.45
C ILE A 19 -25.87 15.84 -21.82
N ALA A 20 -26.73 16.61 -21.12
CA ALA A 20 -28.16 16.70 -21.44
C ALA A 20 -28.44 17.46 -22.75
N GLN A 21 -27.64 18.48 -23.09
CA GLN A 21 -27.80 19.24 -24.34
C GLN A 21 -27.39 18.42 -25.59
N PHE A 22 -26.39 17.53 -25.47
CA PHE A 22 -26.00 16.64 -26.56
C PHE A 22 -27.01 15.52 -26.84
N ALA A 23 -27.74 15.05 -25.82
CA ALA A 23 -28.76 14.02 -26.01
C ALA A 23 -30.03 14.53 -26.72
N ILE A 24 -30.42 15.79 -26.49
CA ILE A 24 -31.61 16.39 -27.13
C ILE A 24 -31.35 16.73 -28.60
N LEU A 25 -30.12 17.11 -28.96
CA LEU A 25 -29.75 17.44 -30.34
C LEU A 25 -29.71 16.20 -31.25
N ASN A 26 -29.35 15.02 -30.71
CA ASN A 26 -29.33 13.77 -31.48
C ASN A 26 -30.73 13.16 -31.68
N LEU A 27 -31.71 13.47 -30.81
CA LEU A 27 -33.08 12.96 -30.96
C LEU A 27 -33.88 13.74 -32.02
N GLN A 28 -33.53 15.01 -32.28
CA GLN A 28 -34.19 15.80 -33.35
C GLN A 28 -33.69 15.44 -34.76
N PHE A 29 -32.50 14.87 -34.90
CA PHE A 29 -31.99 14.45 -36.21
C PHE A 29 -32.59 13.11 -36.71
N ALA A 30 -33.16 12.30 -35.80
CA ALA A 30 -33.75 11.00 -36.12
C ALA A 30 -35.22 11.06 -36.61
N ILE A 31 -35.90 12.21 -36.49
CA ILE A 31 -37.33 12.34 -36.88
C ILE A 31 -37.49 12.98 -38.28
N GLY A 32 -36.41 13.43 -38.91
CA GLY A 32 -36.45 14.18 -40.18
C GLY A 32 -36.41 13.36 -41.49
N ILE A 33 -36.32 12.03 -41.47
CA ILE A 33 -36.05 11.23 -42.70
C ILE A 33 -37.20 10.28 -43.10
N CYS A 34 -38.27 10.14 -42.32
CA CYS A 34 -39.31 9.13 -42.60
C CYS A 34 -40.57 9.62 -43.34
N ALA A 35 -40.54 10.72 -44.10
CA ALA A 35 -41.75 11.22 -44.75
C ALA A 35 -41.54 11.74 -46.19
N GLN A 36 -41.02 10.91 -47.11
CA GLN A 36 -41.38 10.96 -48.54
C GLN A 36 -41.09 9.62 -49.22
N ALA A 37 -42.06 8.71 -49.19
CA ALA A 37 -42.14 7.59 -50.13
C ALA A 37 -43.62 7.16 -50.25
N GLN A 38 -44.46 8.07 -50.73
CA GLN A 38 -45.83 7.76 -51.13
C GLN A 38 -45.80 7.50 -52.64
N GLY A 39 -46.12 6.26 -53.01
CA GLY A 39 -45.99 5.73 -54.35
C GLY A 39 -46.82 6.49 -55.39
N ASN A 40 -46.14 6.87 -56.46
CA ASN A 40 -46.78 7.16 -57.74
C ASN A 40 -46.85 5.85 -58.53
N SER A 41 -47.99 5.17 -58.43
CA SER A 41 -48.43 4.21 -59.44
C SER A 41 -49.05 4.97 -60.61
N SER A 42 -48.39 4.97 -61.76
CA SER A 42 -49.05 5.25 -63.04
C SER A 42 -48.54 4.27 -64.08
N LEU A 43 -49.44 3.38 -64.48
CA LEU A 43 -49.37 2.59 -65.69
C LEU A 43 -49.31 3.54 -66.90
N SER A 44 -48.39 3.28 -67.83
CA SER A 44 -48.53 3.71 -69.22
C SER A 44 -48.08 2.57 -70.11
N GLU A 45 -49.01 2.19 -70.98
CA GLU A 45 -48.96 1.09 -71.91
C GLU A 45 -47.89 1.25 -73.00
N SER A 46 -47.33 0.09 -73.34
CA SER A 46 -46.93 -0.38 -74.67
C SER A 46 -46.14 0.55 -75.60
N LYS A 47 -44.93 0.11 -75.95
CA LYS A 47 -44.59 -0.11 -77.37
C LYS A 47 -43.55 -1.22 -77.52
N ASN A 48 -43.99 -2.33 -78.13
CA ASN A 48 -43.12 -3.38 -78.64
C ASN A 48 -42.24 -2.80 -79.76
N GLU A 49 -40.93 -2.87 -79.59
CA GLU A 49 -39.98 -2.96 -80.70
C GLU A 49 -39.01 -4.11 -80.38
N SER A 50 -39.34 -5.31 -80.89
CA SER A 50 -38.53 -6.51 -80.71
C SER A 50 -37.28 -6.56 -81.60
N ALA A 51 -36.64 -5.41 -81.79
CA ALA A 51 -35.42 -5.27 -82.58
C ALA A 51 -34.24 -4.66 -81.78
N ALA A 52 -34.42 -4.37 -80.48
CA ALA A 52 -33.39 -3.80 -79.58
C ALA A 52 -33.12 -4.65 -78.32
N HIS A 53 -33.48 -5.94 -78.33
CA HIS A 53 -33.47 -6.80 -77.14
C HIS A 53 -32.13 -7.35 -76.61
N PRO A 54 -30.97 -7.36 -77.32
CA PRO A 54 -29.73 -7.78 -76.67
C PRO A 54 -29.25 -6.73 -75.65
N ALA A 55 -29.32 -5.44 -75.97
CA ALA A 55 -28.76 -4.38 -75.12
C ALA A 55 -29.53 -4.18 -73.79
N THR A 56 -30.85 -4.39 -73.78
CA THR A 56 -31.68 -4.30 -72.56
C THR A 56 -31.59 -5.56 -71.70
N ALA A 57 -31.48 -6.74 -72.31
CA ALA A 57 -31.24 -7.99 -71.59
C ALA A 57 -29.84 -8.02 -70.95
N GLU A 58 -28.81 -7.53 -71.67
CA GLU A 58 -27.45 -7.41 -71.16
C GLU A 58 -27.36 -6.42 -69.99
N ALA A 59 -28.07 -5.29 -70.05
CA ALA A 59 -28.12 -4.32 -68.93
C ALA A 59 -28.77 -4.93 -67.67
N LEU A 60 -29.85 -5.71 -67.83
CA LEU A 60 -30.51 -6.40 -66.72
C LEU A 60 -29.63 -7.53 -66.12
N LEU A 61 -28.86 -8.23 -66.96
CA LEU A 61 -27.87 -9.21 -66.48
C LEU A 61 -26.75 -8.53 -65.69
N GLN A 62 -26.23 -7.40 -66.17
CA GLN A 62 -25.24 -6.60 -65.46
C GLN A 62 -25.76 -6.09 -64.11
N GLU A 63 -27.01 -5.64 -64.05
CA GLU A 63 -27.66 -5.21 -62.80
C GLU A 63 -27.80 -6.37 -61.81
N ASN A 64 -28.19 -7.56 -62.28
CA ASN A 64 -28.25 -8.76 -61.44
C ASN A 64 -26.87 -9.16 -60.90
N GLU A 65 -25.82 -9.09 -61.73
CA GLU A 65 -24.46 -9.33 -61.28
C GLU A 65 -23.99 -8.29 -60.24
N GLN A 66 -24.37 -7.02 -60.41
CA GLN A 66 -24.06 -5.96 -59.45
C GLN A 66 -24.81 -6.16 -58.12
N LEU A 67 -26.09 -6.52 -58.17
CA LEU A 67 -26.89 -6.83 -56.98
C LEU A 67 -26.33 -8.06 -56.25
N GLN A 68 -25.90 -9.10 -56.97
CA GLN A 68 -25.25 -10.26 -56.36
C GLN A 68 -23.94 -9.88 -55.67
N LYS A 69 -23.13 -9.01 -56.29
CA LYS A 69 -21.90 -8.47 -55.67
C LYS A 69 -22.21 -7.62 -54.43
N GLN A 70 -23.27 -6.81 -54.46
CA GLN A 70 -23.68 -6.03 -53.29
C GLN A 70 -24.17 -6.93 -52.15
N LEU A 71 -24.94 -7.98 -52.46
CA LEU A 71 -25.38 -8.96 -51.48
C LEU A 71 -24.20 -9.73 -50.88
N SER A 72 -23.19 -10.10 -51.67
CA SER A 72 -22.00 -10.77 -51.13
C SER A 72 -21.20 -9.85 -50.20
N ILE A 73 -20.99 -8.58 -50.60
CA ILE A 73 -20.30 -7.58 -49.77
C ILE A 73 -21.08 -7.31 -48.47
N ALA A 74 -22.41 -7.19 -48.56
CA ALA A 74 -23.26 -6.99 -47.39
C ALA A 74 -23.26 -8.22 -46.45
N GLN A 75 -23.24 -9.43 -47.01
CA GLN A 75 -23.12 -10.66 -46.21
C GLN A 75 -21.75 -10.76 -45.54
N GLU A 76 -20.67 -10.36 -46.21
CA GLU A 76 -19.33 -10.32 -45.65
C GLU A 76 -19.21 -9.27 -44.53
N SER A 77 -19.81 -8.09 -44.72
CA SER A 77 -19.81 -7.05 -43.67
C SER A 77 -20.63 -7.48 -42.45
N LEU A 78 -21.79 -8.13 -42.64
CA LEU A 78 -22.55 -8.71 -41.54
C LEU A 78 -21.77 -9.79 -40.80
N LYS A 79 -21.06 -10.67 -41.52
CA LYS A 79 -20.19 -11.68 -40.89
C LYS A 79 -19.07 -11.02 -40.08
N ALA A 80 -18.41 -10.01 -40.62
CA ALA A 80 -17.33 -9.29 -39.96
C ALA A 80 -17.81 -8.52 -38.71
N LEU A 81 -18.97 -7.87 -38.80
CA LEU A 81 -19.58 -7.18 -37.64
C LEU A 81 -20.02 -8.18 -36.58
N THR A 82 -20.58 -9.32 -36.99
CA THR A 82 -21.00 -10.38 -36.05
C THR A 82 -19.80 -11.01 -35.35
N SER A 83 -18.71 -11.28 -36.07
CA SER A 83 -17.48 -11.80 -35.46
C SER A 83 -16.86 -10.78 -34.50
N SER A 84 -16.84 -9.50 -34.87
CA SER A 84 -16.32 -8.42 -34.00
C SER A 84 -17.18 -8.23 -32.74
N LEU A 85 -18.52 -8.33 -32.84
CA LEU A 85 -19.40 -8.30 -31.67
C LEU A 85 -19.21 -9.52 -30.76
N ALA A 86 -18.99 -10.70 -31.34
CA ALA A 86 -18.71 -11.91 -30.56
C ALA A 86 -17.39 -11.79 -29.80
N GLU A 87 -16.34 -11.27 -30.45
CA GLU A 87 -15.03 -11.02 -29.84
C GLU A 87 -15.13 -9.97 -28.71
N SER A 88 -15.81 -8.85 -28.96
CA SER A 88 -16.01 -7.81 -27.94
C SER A 88 -16.82 -8.29 -26.74
N ASN A 89 -17.82 -9.16 -26.97
CA ASN A 89 -18.57 -9.78 -25.89
C ASN A 89 -17.71 -10.76 -25.07
N ALA A 90 -16.85 -11.54 -25.73
CA ALA A 90 -15.92 -12.45 -25.05
C ALA A 90 -14.93 -11.68 -24.16
N ASP A 91 -14.37 -10.57 -24.66
CA ASP A 91 -13.50 -9.69 -23.89
C ASP A 91 -14.22 -9.07 -22.69
N ALA A 92 -15.47 -8.63 -22.88
CA ALA A 92 -16.28 -8.08 -21.79
C ALA A 92 -16.55 -9.11 -20.68
N GLU A 93 -16.77 -10.38 -21.04
CA GLU A 93 -16.90 -11.47 -20.06
C GLU A 93 -15.60 -11.76 -19.35
N GLU A 94 -14.45 -11.79 -20.05
CA GLU A 94 -13.15 -12.00 -19.43
C GLU A 94 -12.82 -10.88 -18.44
N LEU A 95 -13.09 -9.63 -18.81
CA LEU A 95 -12.94 -8.49 -17.91
C LEU A 95 -13.82 -8.63 -16.67
N ARG A 96 -15.10 -9.02 -16.83
CA ARG A 96 -15.99 -9.29 -15.68
C ARG A 96 -15.43 -10.36 -14.75
N ARG A 97 -14.88 -11.45 -15.29
CA ARG A 97 -14.22 -12.50 -14.49
C ARG A 97 -13.02 -11.94 -13.72
N LYS A 98 -12.15 -11.17 -14.38
CA LYS A 98 -11.00 -10.51 -13.74
C LYS A 98 -11.42 -9.53 -12.63
N TYR A 99 -12.50 -8.76 -12.85
CA TYR A 99 -13.05 -7.87 -11.81
C TYR A 99 -13.56 -8.65 -10.61
N SER A 100 -14.28 -9.76 -10.82
CA SER A 100 -14.75 -10.61 -9.72
C SER A 100 -13.61 -11.25 -8.94
N ASP A 101 -12.55 -11.71 -9.61
CA ASP A 101 -11.35 -12.25 -8.95
C ASP A 101 -10.62 -11.17 -8.14
N LEU A 102 -10.50 -9.96 -8.68
CA LEU A 102 -9.91 -8.83 -7.94
C LEU A 102 -10.75 -8.47 -6.72
N GLU A 103 -12.08 -8.47 -6.83
CA GLU A 103 -12.99 -8.22 -5.71
C GLU A 103 -12.82 -9.27 -4.60
N LEU A 104 -12.78 -10.56 -4.95
CA LEU A 104 -12.51 -11.64 -4.00
C LEU A 104 -11.12 -11.51 -3.35
N ARG A 105 -10.10 -11.12 -4.11
CA ARG A 105 -8.76 -10.83 -3.55
C ARG A 105 -8.79 -9.64 -2.59
N MET A 106 -9.54 -8.59 -2.90
CA MET A 106 -9.69 -7.42 -2.03
C MET A 106 -10.47 -7.74 -0.74
N GLU A 107 -11.45 -8.63 -0.84
CA GLU A 107 -12.18 -9.15 0.32
C GLU A 107 -11.30 -10.08 1.17
N ALA A 108 -10.54 -10.98 0.56
CA ALA A 108 -9.58 -11.86 1.24
C ALA A 108 -8.47 -11.07 1.95
N LEU A 109 -8.04 -9.94 1.38
CA LEU A 109 -7.12 -9.01 2.03
C LEU A 109 -7.76 -8.21 3.18
N GLY A 110 -9.07 -8.35 3.41
CA GLY A 110 -9.79 -7.69 4.49
C GLY A 110 -9.88 -6.16 4.34
N LEU A 111 -9.45 -5.61 3.20
CA LEU A 111 -9.39 -4.17 2.97
C LEU A 111 -10.79 -3.53 2.89
N ALA A 112 -11.79 -4.30 2.45
CA ALA A 112 -13.19 -3.87 2.44
C ALA A 112 -13.77 -3.72 3.86
N SER A 113 -13.37 -4.57 4.82
CA SER A 113 -13.73 -4.39 6.23
C SER A 113 -12.89 -3.28 6.85
N ALA A 114 -11.58 -3.22 6.55
CA ALA A 114 -10.70 -2.18 7.04
C ALA A 114 -11.16 -0.77 6.64
N ASN A 115 -11.77 -0.57 5.45
CA ASN A 115 -12.31 0.73 5.05
C ASN A 115 -13.58 1.12 5.82
N LYS A 116 -14.49 0.18 6.12
CA LYS A 116 -15.68 0.46 6.96
C LYS A 116 -15.30 0.65 8.43
N ASP A 117 -14.30 -0.08 8.89
CA ASP A 117 -13.77 0.01 10.24
C ASP A 117 -12.74 1.13 10.38
N ARG A 118 -12.28 1.76 9.31
CA ARG A 118 -11.31 2.87 9.34
C ARG A 118 -11.79 4.02 10.21
N ALA A 119 -13.05 4.42 10.07
CA ALA A 119 -13.64 5.45 10.91
C ALA A 119 -13.72 5.02 12.39
N LYS A 120 -14.06 3.76 12.67
CA LYS A 120 -14.09 3.22 14.04
C LYS A 120 -12.70 3.06 14.64
N LEU A 121 -11.71 2.69 13.83
CA LEU A 121 -10.30 2.58 14.19
C LEU A 121 -9.71 3.95 14.48
N GLU A 122 -9.99 4.94 13.63
CA GLU A 122 -9.60 6.35 13.85
C GLU A 122 -10.23 6.88 15.14
N GLN A 123 -11.51 6.60 15.39
CA GLN A 123 -12.17 6.99 16.65
C GLN A 123 -11.55 6.30 17.87
N ARG A 124 -11.24 5.00 17.80
CA ARG A 124 -10.55 4.26 18.88
C ARG A 124 -9.14 4.75 19.11
N LEU A 125 -8.43 5.11 18.04
CA LEU A 125 -7.08 5.66 18.13
C LEU A 125 -7.10 7.05 18.76
N LEU A 126 -8.05 7.92 18.35
CA LEU A 126 -8.25 9.22 18.99
C LEU A 126 -8.59 9.07 20.47
N ALA A 127 -9.46 8.13 20.85
CA ALA A 127 -9.77 7.83 22.23
C ALA A 127 -8.53 7.36 23.00
N ALA A 128 -7.80 6.36 22.49
CA ALA A 128 -6.61 5.83 23.14
C ALA A 128 -5.48 6.88 23.28
N VAL A 129 -5.31 7.75 22.29
CA VAL A 129 -4.35 8.86 22.36
C VAL A 129 -4.79 9.91 23.38
N SER A 130 -6.09 10.22 23.44
CA SER A 130 -6.64 11.13 24.45
C SER A 130 -6.45 10.58 25.87
N ASP A 131 -6.76 9.29 26.08
CA ASP A 131 -6.61 8.61 27.37
C ASP A 131 -5.13 8.58 27.79
N LEU A 132 -4.22 8.31 26.85
CA LEU A 132 -2.78 8.36 27.11
C LEU A 132 -2.32 9.76 27.51
N GLN A 133 -2.80 10.81 26.82
CA GLN A 133 -2.47 12.19 27.18
C GLN A 133 -3.00 12.56 28.57
N LEU A 134 -4.20 12.12 28.93
CA LEU A 134 -4.77 12.34 30.25
C LEU A 134 -3.94 11.64 31.33
N ALA A 135 -3.61 10.36 31.13
CA ALA A 135 -2.75 9.61 32.06
C ALA A 135 -1.34 10.22 32.18
N GLN A 136 -0.80 10.79 31.10
CA GLN A 136 0.48 11.51 31.14
C GLN A 136 0.41 12.80 31.97
N LYS A 137 -0.69 13.55 31.87
CA LYS A 137 -0.92 14.76 32.68
C LYS A 137 -1.08 14.41 34.15
N GLU A 138 -1.91 13.44 34.50
CA GLU A 138 -2.06 12.98 35.89
C GLU A 138 -0.70 12.52 36.46
N ARG A 139 0.08 11.76 35.68
CA ARG A 139 1.43 11.35 36.08
C ARG A 139 2.40 12.53 36.21
N ALA A 140 2.19 13.66 35.52
CA ALA A 140 2.98 14.87 35.73
C ALA A 140 2.57 15.56 37.04
N ASP A 141 1.27 15.70 37.29
CA ASP A 141 0.75 16.32 38.51
C ASP A 141 1.15 15.55 39.78
N TYR A 142 1.08 14.22 39.75
CA TYR A 142 1.57 13.38 40.87
C TYR A 142 3.07 13.56 41.12
N ARG A 143 3.88 13.75 40.07
CA ARG A 143 5.31 14.02 40.24
C ARG A 143 5.54 15.38 40.87
N ASP A 144 4.83 16.41 40.44
CA ASP A 144 4.96 17.74 41.02
C ASP A 144 4.57 17.75 42.50
N GLN A 145 3.50 17.03 42.87
CA GLN A 145 3.11 16.84 44.27
C GLN A 145 4.18 16.09 45.06
N MET A 146 4.78 15.04 44.49
CA MET A 146 5.86 14.29 45.15
C MET A 146 7.13 15.12 45.32
N LEU A 147 7.48 15.95 44.35
CA LEU A 147 8.60 16.90 44.44
C LEU A 147 8.36 17.96 45.51
N ARG A 148 7.15 18.53 45.57
CA ARG A 148 6.75 19.48 46.63
C ARG A 148 6.79 18.84 48.02
N LEU A 149 6.34 17.59 48.15
CA LEU A 149 6.41 16.85 49.40
C LEU A 149 7.87 16.62 49.82
N ASN A 150 8.72 16.21 48.88
CA ASN A 150 10.14 16.02 49.11
C ASN A 150 10.81 17.32 49.61
N GLU A 151 10.52 18.45 48.96
CA GLU A 151 11.03 19.76 49.38
C GLU A 151 10.56 20.13 50.80
N ALA A 152 9.28 19.91 51.12
CA ALA A 152 8.73 20.15 52.46
C ALA A 152 9.40 19.28 53.53
N VAL A 153 9.65 18.00 53.24
CA VAL A 153 10.37 17.09 54.13
C VAL A 153 11.83 17.55 54.33
N LEU A 154 12.51 17.97 53.26
CA LEU A 154 13.87 18.52 53.37
C LEU A 154 13.91 19.80 54.20
N CYS A 155 12.94 20.69 54.05
CA CYS A 155 12.84 21.93 54.83
C CYS A 155 12.57 21.62 56.32
N TYR A 156 11.72 20.64 56.60
CA TYR A 156 11.46 20.15 57.96
C TYR A 156 12.71 19.53 58.61
N LEU A 157 13.49 18.73 57.87
CA LEU A 157 14.73 18.15 58.38
C LEU A 157 15.84 19.19 58.62
N LYS A 158 15.91 20.22 57.77
CA LYS A 158 16.88 21.32 57.95
C LYS A 158 16.55 22.18 59.16
N THR A 159 15.26 22.34 59.49
CA THR A 159 14.80 23.11 60.65
C THR A 159 14.78 22.27 61.94
N SER A 160 14.59 20.95 61.85
CA SER A 160 14.69 20.01 62.97
C SER A 160 16.13 19.54 63.18
N GLN A 161 16.86 20.24 64.04
CA GLN A 161 18.27 19.93 64.35
C GLN A 161 18.47 18.64 65.19
N ALA A 162 17.39 17.92 65.57
CA ALA A 162 17.39 16.92 66.64
C ALA A 162 16.99 15.47 66.23
N GLY A 163 17.19 15.06 64.96
CA GLY A 163 16.90 13.69 64.51
C GLY A 163 18.14 12.79 64.39
N ASP A 164 17.99 11.50 64.74
CA ASP A 164 19.02 10.45 64.66
C ASP A 164 19.74 10.42 63.31
N ALA A 165 21.07 10.36 63.32
CA ALA A 165 21.91 10.39 62.11
C ALA A 165 21.58 9.28 61.09
N LYS A 166 21.05 8.13 61.55
CA LYS A 166 20.63 7.01 60.70
C LYS A 166 19.37 7.33 59.89
N VAL A 167 18.39 8.00 60.50
CA VAL A 167 17.13 8.39 59.84
C VAL A 167 17.38 9.43 58.74
N ARG A 168 18.38 10.32 58.93
CA ARG A 168 18.82 11.27 57.89
C ARG A 168 19.46 10.56 56.70
N MET A 169 20.33 9.58 56.95
CA MET A 169 21.00 8.82 55.89
C MET A 169 20.01 8.00 55.05
N ASP A 170 19.06 7.31 55.71
CA ASP A 170 18.07 6.48 55.02
C ASP A 170 17.10 7.33 54.18
N LEU A 171 16.66 8.48 54.70
CA LEU A 171 15.85 9.43 53.94
C LEU A 171 16.62 10.03 52.77
N GLU A 172 17.87 10.49 52.95
CA GLU A 172 18.68 10.99 51.83
C GLU A 172 18.90 9.95 50.73
N ALA A 173 19.11 8.68 51.10
CA ALA A 173 19.21 7.58 50.15
C ALA A 173 17.90 7.36 49.38
N GLN A 174 16.76 7.35 50.09
CA GLN A 174 15.44 7.25 49.47
C GLN A 174 15.15 8.45 48.55
N LEU A 175 15.52 9.68 48.95
CA LEU A 175 15.33 10.88 48.14
C LEU A 175 16.21 10.88 46.88
N ARG A 176 17.46 10.39 46.96
CA ARG A 176 18.30 10.16 45.77
C ARG A 176 17.67 9.13 44.84
N SER A 177 17.13 8.04 45.39
CA SER A 177 16.47 6.99 44.59
C SER A 177 15.21 7.52 43.88
N ILE A 178 14.38 8.30 44.57
CA ILE A 178 13.17 8.92 44.02
C ILE A 178 13.54 9.93 42.93
N ASN A 179 14.55 10.79 43.16
CA ASN A 179 15.03 11.72 42.14
C ASN A 179 15.55 11.00 40.88
N THR A 180 16.23 9.86 41.02
CA THR A 180 16.67 9.07 39.85
C THR A 180 15.52 8.42 39.08
N LEU A 181 14.45 8.02 39.77
CA LEU A 181 13.24 7.48 39.14
C LEU A 181 12.47 8.58 38.40
N ILE A 182 12.39 9.78 38.99
CA ILE A 182 11.75 10.94 38.37
C ILE A 182 12.51 11.33 37.08
N THR A 183 13.83 11.45 37.12
CA THR A 183 14.64 11.81 35.93
C THR A 183 14.58 10.74 34.82
N LYS A 184 14.68 9.45 35.16
CA LYS A 184 14.49 8.34 34.20
C LYS A 184 13.09 8.33 33.58
N SER A 185 12.09 8.87 34.28
CA SER A 185 10.71 8.92 33.80
C SER A 185 10.39 10.14 32.93
N THR A 186 11.25 11.17 32.93
CA THR A 186 11.11 12.44 32.20
C THR A 186 11.89 12.44 30.89
N GLY A 187 13.00 11.70 30.83
CA GLY A 187 13.65 11.40 29.56
C GLY A 187 12.83 10.37 28.79
N ALA A 188 12.51 10.66 27.51
CA ALA A 188 12.36 9.58 26.54
C ALA A 188 13.53 8.61 26.74
N PRO A 189 13.32 7.28 26.65
CA PRO A 189 14.43 6.37 26.76
C PRO A 189 15.35 6.72 25.59
N ASP A 190 16.47 7.37 25.90
CA ASP A 190 17.67 7.25 25.10
C ASP A 190 18.04 5.79 25.30
N GLN A 191 17.38 4.93 24.50
CA GLN A 191 17.80 3.56 24.38
C GLN A 191 19.27 3.68 24.01
N PRO A 192 20.19 3.06 24.77
CA PRO A 192 21.56 2.96 24.31
C PRO A 192 21.47 2.44 22.89
N GLU A 193 21.89 3.25 21.91
CA GLU A 193 21.91 2.80 20.53
C GLU A 193 22.63 1.45 20.57
N PRO A 194 22.01 0.35 20.09
CA PRO A 194 22.64 -0.95 20.16
C PRO A 194 23.98 -0.78 19.48
N GLY A 195 25.04 -0.88 20.29
CA GLY A 195 26.39 -0.75 19.80
C GLY A 195 26.59 -1.80 18.71
N LEU A 196 27.61 -1.58 17.88
CA LEU A 196 28.03 -2.49 16.82
C LEU A 196 28.18 -3.98 17.26
N MET A 197 28.18 -4.23 18.58
CA MET A 197 28.36 -5.51 19.24
C MET A 197 27.06 -6.18 19.76
N ASP A 198 25.90 -5.51 19.68
CA ASP A 198 24.61 -5.98 20.22
C ASP A 198 23.54 -6.19 19.14
N GLY A 199 23.98 -6.65 17.96
CA GLY A 199 23.04 -7.07 16.92
C GLY A 199 22.25 -8.30 17.35
N SER A 200 21.03 -8.45 16.83
CA SER A 200 20.19 -9.64 16.99
C SER A 200 19.60 -10.04 15.64
N VAL A 201 19.41 -11.35 15.47
CA VAL A 201 18.74 -11.92 14.30
C VAL A 201 17.24 -11.70 14.40
N ILE A 202 16.67 -10.98 13.43
CA ILE A 202 15.22 -10.72 13.33
C ILE A 202 14.52 -11.87 12.60
N SER A 203 15.11 -12.36 11.51
CA SER A 203 14.49 -13.38 10.68
C SER A 203 15.54 -14.21 9.96
N VAL A 204 15.26 -15.52 9.85
CA VAL A 204 16.10 -16.50 9.14
C VAL A 204 15.23 -17.13 8.06
N LYS A 205 15.69 -17.06 6.82
CA LYS A 205 15.14 -17.84 5.70
C LYS A 205 16.15 -18.93 5.34
N GLU A 206 15.93 -20.13 5.86
CA GLU A 206 16.83 -21.28 5.68
C GLU A 206 16.97 -21.69 4.21
N GLU A 207 15.87 -21.64 3.43
CA GLU A 207 15.85 -21.98 2.00
C GLU A 207 16.83 -21.15 1.14
N TRP A 208 17.15 -19.93 1.59
CA TRP A 208 18.00 -18.97 0.87
C TRP A 208 19.31 -18.72 1.61
N SER A 209 19.55 -19.42 2.72
CA SER A 209 20.66 -19.15 3.64
C SER A 209 20.80 -17.65 3.99
N PHE A 210 19.65 -16.97 4.11
CA PHE A 210 19.56 -15.52 4.25
C PHE A 210 19.07 -15.13 5.64
N VAL A 211 19.83 -14.26 6.30
CA VAL A 211 19.59 -13.82 7.67
C VAL A 211 19.42 -12.30 7.66
N VAL A 212 18.39 -11.82 8.36
CA VAL A 212 18.10 -10.41 8.55
C VAL A 212 18.46 -10.01 9.97
N GLY A 213 19.38 -9.05 10.11
CA GLY A 213 19.82 -8.50 11.39
C GLY A 213 19.32 -7.08 11.64
N ASN A 214 19.16 -6.71 12.91
CA ASN A 214 18.78 -5.35 13.35
C ASN A 214 19.94 -4.32 13.29
N LEU A 215 21.04 -4.65 12.62
CA LEU A 215 22.20 -3.77 12.43
C LEU A 215 22.16 -3.22 11.00
N GLY A 216 22.48 -1.95 10.81
CA GLY A 216 22.43 -1.30 9.51
C GLY A 216 23.56 -0.28 9.31
N GLY A 217 23.40 0.55 8.28
CA GLY A 217 24.39 1.57 7.92
C GLY A 217 24.60 2.60 9.02
N LYS A 218 23.58 2.89 9.84
CA LYS A 218 23.72 3.77 11.01
C LYS A 218 24.68 3.21 12.06
N GLN A 219 24.75 1.90 12.18
CA GLN A 219 25.67 1.21 13.10
C GLN A 219 27.06 1.01 12.47
N GLY A 220 27.28 1.40 11.21
CA GLY A 220 28.56 1.26 10.52
C GLY A 220 28.74 -0.06 9.75
N VAL A 221 27.67 -0.85 9.58
CA VAL A 221 27.71 -2.07 8.77
C VAL A 221 27.90 -1.71 7.29
N LYS A 222 28.83 -2.40 6.61
CA LYS A 222 29.08 -2.24 5.18
C LYS A 222 28.86 -3.55 4.43
N ILE A 223 28.52 -3.42 3.15
CA ILE A 223 28.42 -4.56 2.23
C ILE A 223 29.80 -5.26 2.20
N GLY A 224 29.79 -6.59 2.30
CA GLY A 224 31.00 -7.43 2.31
C GLY A 224 31.65 -7.64 3.68
N MET A 225 31.16 -6.97 4.73
CA MET A 225 31.69 -7.14 6.09
C MET A 225 31.32 -8.53 6.66
N PRO A 226 32.27 -9.27 7.24
CA PRO A 226 31.96 -10.52 7.92
C PRO A 226 31.32 -10.27 9.29
N MET A 227 30.35 -11.09 9.64
CA MET A 227 29.65 -11.07 10.92
C MET A 227 29.64 -12.47 11.53
N ARG A 228 29.63 -12.56 12.86
CA ARG A 228 29.55 -13.83 13.58
C ARG A 228 28.25 -13.90 14.35
N VAL A 229 27.62 -15.07 14.30
CA VAL A 229 26.46 -15.42 15.11
C VAL A 229 26.96 -16.11 16.37
N MET A 230 26.62 -15.53 17.52
CA MET A 230 26.98 -16.03 18.84
C MET A 230 25.71 -16.47 19.59
N ARG A 231 25.77 -17.65 20.21
CA ARG A 231 24.76 -18.15 21.15
C ARG A 231 25.48 -18.71 22.37
N ASP A 232 25.12 -18.23 23.55
CA ASP A 232 25.73 -18.65 24.82
C ASP A 232 27.28 -18.60 24.78
N ASP A 233 27.82 -17.50 24.23
CA ASP A 233 29.26 -17.25 24.00
C ASP A 233 29.99 -18.23 23.08
N ARG A 234 29.25 -19.09 22.36
CA ARG A 234 29.79 -19.97 21.32
C ARG A 234 29.49 -19.42 19.92
N ARG A 235 30.50 -19.44 19.05
CA ARG A 235 30.35 -19.10 17.63
C ARG A 235 29.63 -20.25 16.90
N ILE A 236 28.51 -19.92 16.24
CA ILE A 236 27.70 -20.87 15.47
C ILE A 236 28.05 -20.81 13.98
N ALA A 237 28.09 -19.59 13.44
CA ALA A 237 28.23 -19.36 12.01
C ALA A 237 28.89 -18.00 11.71
N THR A 238 29.55 -17.95 10.55
CA THR A 238 30.05 -16.73 9.94
C THR A 238 29.14 -16.33 8.78
N LEU A 239 28.66 -15.09 8.81
CA LEU A 239 27.80 -14.48 7.80
C LEU A 239 28.57 -13.42 7.03
N ARG A 240 28.25 -13.21 5.75
CA ARG A 240 28.70 -12.07 4.96
C ARG A 240 27.54 -11.17 4.60
N VAL A 241 27.68 -9.88 4.88
CA VAL A 241 26.66 -8.88 4.55
C VAL A 241 26.59 -8.68 3.04
N VAL A 242 25.39 -8.79 2.48
CA VAL A 242 25.12 -8.62 1.04
C VAL A 242 24.32 -7.35 0.76
N ASP A 243 23.43 -6.96 1.66
CA ASP A 243 22.64 -5.74 1.55
C ASP A 243 22.58 -5.00 2.89
N VAL A 244 22.63 -3.66 2.86
CA VAL A 244 22.59 -2.80 4.04
C VAL A 244 21.59 -1.68 3.82
N ARG A 245 20.63 -1.58 4.74
CA ARG A 245 19.71 -0.45 4.88
C ARG A 245 20.08 0.39 6.10
N GLN A 246 19.37 1.50 6.28
CA GLN A 246 19.58 2.44 7.39
C GLN A 246 19.58 1.76 8.78
N LYS A 247 18.70 0.77 9.01
CA LYS A 247 18.50 0.11 10.32
C LYS A 247 18.55 -1.42 10.28
N ILE A 248 18.78 -2.01 9.12
CA ILE A 248 18.67 -3.47 8.89
C ILE A 248 19.73 -3.89 7.88
N CYS A 249 20.29 -5.08 8.04
CA CYS A 249 21.20 -5.68 7.09
C CYS A 249 20.73 -7.08 6.70
N GLY A 250 20.96 -7.44 5.44
CA GLY A 250 20.83 -8.79 4.92
C GLY A 250 22.20 -9.43 4.81
N ALA A 251 22.36 -10.60 5.41
CA ALA A 251 23.59 -11.37 5.38
C ALA A 251 23.35 -12.81 4.93
N VAL A 252 24.32 -13.38 4.23
CA VAL A 252 24.31 -14.77 3.74
C VAL A 252 25.28 -15.60 4.57
N ILE A 253 24.90 -16.83 4.89
CA ILE A 253 25.72 -17.78 5.64
C ILE A 253 26.90 -18.24 4.76
N GLN A 254 28.14 -18.03 5.23
CA GLN A 254 29.35 -18.49 4.52
C GLN A 254 29.87 -19.81 5.10
N GLU A 255 30.04 -19.85 6.41
CA GLU A 255 30.62 -20.99 7.12
C GLU A 255 29.75 -21.30 8.34
N MET A 256 29.47 -22.60 8.54
CA MET A 256 28.80 -23.11 9.73
C MET A 256 29.78 -23.99 10.48
N ASP A 257 30.06 -23.66 11.75
CA ASP A 257 30.98 -24.46 12.57
C ASP A 257 30.36 -25.81 12.97
N SER A 258 29.04 -25.97 12.86
CA SER A 258 28.34 -27.21 13.22
C SER A 258 27.07 -27.42 12.39
N ASN A 259 27.04 -28.48 11.56
CA ASN A 259 25.87 -28.90 10.78
C ASN A 259 24.61 -29.22 11.61
N LYS A 260 24.73 -29.28 12.95
CA LYS A 260 23.63 -29.59 13.88
C LYS A 260 22.99 -28.35 14.51
N GLU A 261 23.63 -27.19 14.49
CA GLU A 261 23.13 -25.98 15.14
C GLU A 261 22.55 -25.00 14.10
N LYS A 262 21.22 -24.96 14.01
CA LYS A 262 20.50 -23.99 13.17
C LYS A 262 20.48 -22.61 13.84
N ILE A 263 20.67 -21.55 13.04
CA ILE A 263 20.51 -20.15 13.45
C ILE A 263 19.04 -19.92 13.82
N ARG A 264 18.79 -19.28 14.97
CA ARG A 264 17.45 -18.97 15.46
C ARG A 264 17.26 -17.46 15.55
N VAL A 265 16.00 -17.06 15.48
CA VAL A 265 15.61 -15.67 15.75
C VAL A 265 15.98 -15.34 17.20
N GLY A 266 16.67 -14.22 17.39
CA GLY A 266 17.17 -13.77 18.69
C GLY A 266 18.64 -14.09 18.98
N ASP A 267 19.36 -14.81 18.10
CA ASP A 267 20.80 -15.01 18.28
C ASP A 267 21.56 -13.66 18.18
N ARG A 268 22.67 -13.54 18.93
CA ARG A 268 23.47 -12.31 18.97
C ARG A 268 24.38 -12.25 17.74
N LEU A 269 24.36 -11.10 17.06
CA LEU A 269 25.21 -10.78 15.93
C LEU A 269 26.31 -9.82 16.38
N GLN A 270 27.56 -10.23 16.15
CA GLN A 270 28.73 -9.37 16.34
C GLN A 270 29.45 -9.16 15.01
N VAL A 271 29.78 -7.91 14.73
CA VAL A 271 30.61 -7.57 13.57
C VAL A 271 32.06 -7.87 13.91
N ASP A 272 32.72 -8.69 13.08
CA ASP A 272 34.15 -8.93 13.22
C ASP A 272 34.90 -7.92 12.37
N ALA A 273 35.40 -6.85 13.00
CA ALA A 273 36.23 -5.85 12.34
C ALA A 273 37.70 -6.30 12.27
N GLN A 274 37.97 -7.59 12.03
CA GLN A 274 39.33 -8.03 11.73
C GLN A 274 39.63 -7.84 10.24
N PRO A 275 40.58 -6.95 9.87
CA PRO A 275 41.01 -6.77 8.50
C PRO A 275 41.97 -7.90 8.13
N ASN A 276 41.47 -9.13 7.98
CA ASN A 276 42.29 -10.20 7.40
C ASN A 276 42.23 -10.10 5.87
N VAL A 277 42.94 -9.10 5.34
CA VAL A 277 43.40 -9.09 3.95
C VAL A 277 44.84 -9.58 3.97
N SER A 278 45.03 -10.89 4.09
CA SER A 278 46.25 -11.52 3.58
C SER A 278 46.14 -11.53 2.06
N LEU A 279 46.61 -10.46 1.43
CA LEU A 279 46.91 -10.46 0.00
C LEU A 279 48.08 -11.42 -0.22
N LYS A 280 47.83 -12.50 -0.95
CA LYS A 280 48.84 -13.29 -1.64
C LYS A 280 48.51 -13.28 -3.12
#